data_AF-D2RT61-F1
#
_entry.id   AF-D2RT61-F1
#
_cell.length_a   1.000
_cell.length_b   1.000
_cell.length_c   1.000
_cell.angle_alpha   90.00
_cell.angle_beta   90.00
_cell.angle_gamma   90.00
#
_symmetry.space_group_name_H-M   'P 1'
#
loop_
_entity.id
_entity.type
_entity.pdbx_description
1 polymer ?
#
loop_
_entity_poly.entity_id
_entity_poly.type
_entity_poly.pdbx_seq_one_letter_code
_entity_poly.pdbx_strand_id
1 'polypeptide(L)'
;MAVADDRQAGCEGCGRTVPLEDLTTVTMPDGERVACCPRCEPHAREAARKCSSLDQRRAACDGCTGTYLETELEDIVLEDGTVLACCPSCAREAPEGDADTASAEHGEHAAADRDDEAEGSGEETLCMQCNEWVTAELFRVTTIDDRTEKFCPTCKERAEEDGIVKDVDIRKTNAREVLGVEADATDDEIKAAFHRQVKRAHPDRESGSKSAFKLVREAYERLTEDD
;
A
#
# COMPACT_ATOMS: atom_id res chain seq x y z
N MET A 1 -31.49 55.76 -18.25
CA MET A 1 -31.14 54.34 -18.37
C MET A 1 -29.80 54.16 -17.67
N ALA A 2 -29.80 53.70 -16.41
CA ALA A 2 -28.58 53.35 -15.73
C ALA A 2 -28.25 51.90 -16.13
N VAL A 3 -27.20 51.72 -16.92
CA VAL A 3 -26.59 50.40 -17.11
C VAL A 3 -25.93 50.06 -15.77
N ALA A 4 -26.61 49.26 -14.95
CA ALA A 4 -25.97 48.60 -13.83
C ALA A 4 -24.89 47.70 -14.44
N ASP A 5 -23.63 48.10 -14.26
CA ASP A 5 -22.46 47.34 -14.66
C ASP A 5 -22.37 46.15 -13.69
N ASP A 6 -23.22 45.14 -13.92
CA ASP A 6 -23.29 43.93 -13.10
C ASP A 6 -22.09 43.05 -13.47
N ARG A 7 -20.90 43.46 -12.99
CA ARG A 7 -19.65 42.73 -13.21
C ARG A 7 -19.69 41.49 -12.35
N GLN A 8 -20.21 40.42 -12.91
CA GLN A 8 -20.19 39.10 -12.31
C GLN A 8 -19.04 38.27 -12.91
N ALA A 9 -18.38 37.49 -12.07
CA ALA A 9 -17.32 36.58 -12.49
C ALA A 9 -17.45 35.23 -11.78
N GLY A 10 -16.89 34.19 -12.39
CA GLY A 10 -16.92 32.84 -11.82
C GLY A 10 -15.89 32.68 -10.71
N CYS A 11 -16.31 32.11 -9.59
CA CYS A 11 -15.39 31.62 -8.56
C CYS A 11 -14.65 30.38 -9.08
N GLU A 12 -13.32 30.39 -9.07
CA GLU A 12 -12.50 29.28 -9.57
C GLU A 12 -12.58 28.02 -8.69
N GLY A 13 -12.89 28.18 -7.39
CA GLY A 13 -13.06 27.04 -6.49
C GLY A 13 -14.38 26.26 -6.62
N CYS A 14 -15.51 26.91 -6.91
CA CYS A 14 -16.84 26.26 -6.94
C CYS A 14 -17.64 26.48 -8.23
N GLY A 15 -17.10 27.23 -9.20
CA GLY A 15 -17.72 27.52 -10.49
C GLY A 15 -18.93 28.45 -10.45
N ARG A 16 -19.33 28.95 -9.27
CA ARG A 16 -20.50 29.84 -9.15
C ARG A 16 -20.18 31.26 -9.59
N THR A 17 -21.10 31.85 -10.32
CA THR A 17 -21.09 33.27 -10.68
C THR A 17 -21.40 34.12 -9.45
N VAL A 18 -20.50 35.04 -9.11
CA VAL A 18 -20.64 35.97 -7.99
C VAL A 18 -20.24 37.38 -8.42
N PRO A 19 -20.67 38.44 -7.72
CA PRO A 19 -20.21 39.80 -7.97
C PRO A 19 -18.69 39.88 -7.88
N LEU A 20 -18.07 40.62 -8.81
CA LEU A 20 -16.62 40.74 -8.89
C LEU A 20 -16.01 41.41 -7.63
N GLU A 21 -16.80 42.21 -6.91
CA GLU A 21 -16.43 42.80 -5.63
C GLU A 21 -16.34 41.79 -4.47
N ASP A 22 -17.04 40.66 -4.58
CA ASP A 22 -17.06 39.59 -3.58
C ASP A 22 -15.96 38.54 -3.82
N LEU A 23 -15.18 38.67 -4.90
CA LEU A 23 -14.07 37.76 -5.19
C LEU A 23 -12.80 38.20 -4.48
N THR A 24 -12.27 37.29 -3.67
CA THR A 24 -10.94 37.42 -3.06
C THR A 24 -9.92 36.63 -3.87
N THR A 25 -8.84 37.28 -4.29
CA THR A 25 -7.70 36.60 -4.90
C THR A 25 -6.82 35.93 -3.85
N VAL A 26 -6.54 34.64 -4.01
CA VAL A 26 -5.62 33.86 -3.18
C VAL A 26 -4.44 33.44 -4.06
N THR A 27 -3.22 33.59 -3.54
CA THR A 27 -1.99 33.11 -4.20
C THR A 27 -1.67 31.71 -3.71
N MET A 28 -1.53 30.77 -4.65
CA MET A 28 -1.14 29.39 -4.42
C MET A 28 0.40 29.27 -4.28
N PRO A 29 0.93 28.19 -3.68
CA PRO A 29 2.37 28.02 -3.46
C PRO A 29 3.20 27.93 -4.74
N ASP A 30 2.61 27.42 -5.82
CA ASP A 30 3.17 27.38 -7.18
C ASP A 30 3.17 28.75 -7.88
N GLY A 31 2.66 29.80 -7.23
CA GLY A 31 2.60 31.16 -7.74
C GLY A 31 1.34 31.50 -8.53
N GLU A 32 0.47 30.52 -8.79
CA GLU A 32 -0.84 30.75 -9.42
C GLU A 32 -1.75 31.60 -8.54
N ARG A 33 -2.58 32.45 -9.15
CA ARG A 33 -3.51 33.33 -8.44
C ARG A 33 -4.94 32.93 -8.80
N VAL A 34 -5.71 32.54 -7.79
CA VAL A 34 -7.09 32.08 -7.95
C VAL A 34 -8.10 33.04 -7.30
N ALA A 35 -9.18 33.36 -8.00
CA ALA A 35 -10.27 34.21 -7.54
C ALA A 35 -11.38 33.36 -6.90
N CYS A 36 -11.57 33.54 -5.59
CA CYS A 36 -12.49 32.75 -4.79
C CYS A 36 -13.60 33.62 -4.18
N CYS A 37 -14.83 33.12 -4.18
CA CYS A 37 -15.92 33.74 -3.43
C CYS A 37 -15.69 33.62 -1.91
N PRO A 38 -16.44 34.35 -1.05
CA PRO A 38 -16.22 34.39 0.39
C PRO A 38 -16.37 33.01 1.08
N ARG A 39 -17.09 32.08 0.44
CA ARG A 39 -17.24 30.70 0.94
C ARG A 39 -16.05 29.82 0.57
N CYS A 40 -15.39 30.07 -0.55
CA CYS A 40 -14.26 29.28 -1.05
C CYS A 40 -12.91 29.82 -0.60
N GLU A 41 -12.80 31.13 -0.33
CA GLU A 41 -11.59 31.77 0.18
C GLU A 41 -10.94 31.03 1.37
N PRO A 42 -11.66 30.62 2.44
CA PRO A 42 -11.03 29.92 3.56
C PRO A 42 -10.43 28.59 3.13
N HIS A 43 -11.10 27.85 2.25
CA HIS A 43 -10.62 26.57 1.72
C HIS A 43 -9.39 26.75 0.82
N ALA A 44 -9.40 27.76 -0.05
CA ALA A 44 -8.26 28.07 -0.91
C ALA A 44 -7.03 28.49 -0.10
N ARG A 45 -7.20 29.30 0.96
CA ARG A 45 -6.12 29.68 1.87
C ARG A 45 -5.60 28.51 2.70
N GLU A 46 -6.48 27.63 3.15
CA GLU A 46 -6.08 26.42 3.87
C GLU A 46 -5.32 25.45 2.96
N ALA A 47 -5.77 25.29 1.72
CA ALA A 47 -5.07 24.51 0.70
C ALA A 47 -3.69 25.08 0.40
N ALA A 48 -3.55 26.40 0.23
CA ALA A 48 -2.26 27.05 0.05
C ALA A 48 -1.31 26.80 1.23
N ARG A 49 -1.80 26.88 2.48
CA ARG A 49 -1.01 26.58 3.68
C ARG A 49 -0.62 25.10 3.79
N LYS A 50 -1.53 24.19 3.48
CA LYS A 50 -1.26 22.75 3.49
C LYS A 50 -0.25 22.35 2.42
N CYS A 51 -0.36 22.92 1.22
CA CYS A 51 0.61 22.68 0.15
C CYS A 51 2.02 23.22 0.49
N SER A 52 2.15 24.34 1.20
CA SER A 52 3.45 24.76 1.76
C SER A 52 3.98 23.86 2.88
N SER A 53 3.16 22.94 3.42
CA SER A 53 3.62 21.87 4.33
C SER A 53 3.83 20.53 3.61
N LEU A 54 3.50 20.43 2.32
CA LEU A 54 3.80 19.28 1.46
C LEU A 54 5.22 19.35 0.86
N ASP A 55 6.05 20.32 1.24
CA ASP A 55 7.52 20.27 1.14
C ASP A 55 8.15 19.05 1.86
N GLN A 56 7.33 18.22 2.49
CA GLN A 56 7.71 16.89 3.00
C GLN A 56 7.64 15.79 1.92
N ARG A 57 7.68 16.13 0.63
CA ARG A 57 7.84 15.10 -0.43
C ARG A 57 9.12 14.34 -0.13
N ARG A 58 8.98 13.04 0.08
CA ARG A 58 10.12 12.15 0.29
C ARG A 58 10.45 11.50 -1.04
N ALA A 59 11.69 11.61 -1.45
CA ALA A 59 12.22 10.95 -2.63
C ALA A 59 13.33 9.98 -2.23
N ALA A 60 13.59 8.99 -3.09
CA ALA A 60 14.65 8.02 -2.87
C ALA A 60 15.99 8.62 -3.32
N CYS A 61 17.04 8.44 -2.51
CA CYS A 61 18.40 8.74 -2.91
C CYS A 61 18.87 7.72 -3.97
N ASP A 62 19.40 8.19 -5.11
CA ASP A 62 19.87 7.30 -6.18
C ASP A 62 21.10 6.46 -5.78
N GLY A 63 21.87 6.89 -4.77
CA GLY A 63 23.03 6.16 -4.27
C GLY A 63 22.69 5.06 -3.26
N CYS A 64 21.91 5.38 -2.22
CA CYS A 64 21.63 4.45 -1.11
C CYS A 64 20.19 3.92 -1.09
N THR A 65 19.31 4.37 -1.99
CA THR A 65 17.88 4.03 -2.05
C THR A 65 17.07 4.41 -0.80
N GLY A 66 17.69 5.09 0.18
CA GLY A 66 17.02 5.60 1.36
C GLY A 66 16.02 6.71 1.02
N THR A 67 15.00 6.89 1.85
CA THR A 67 13.99 7.95 1.67
C THR A 67 14.39 9.20 2.44
N TYR A 68 14.51 10.33 1.73
CA TYR A 68 14.92 11.62 2.28
C TYR A 68 13.93 12.70 1.88
N LEU A 69 13.91 13.83 2.57
CA LEU A 69 13.15 14.98 2.11
C LEU A 69 13.73 15.46 0.77
N GLU A 70 12.87 15.81 -0.18
CA GLU A 70 13.28 16.32 -1.50
C GLU A 70 14.18 17.56 -1.36
N THR A 71 13.99 18.36 -0.30
CA THR A 71 14.84 19.51 0.05
C THR A 71 16.22 19.13 0.61
N GLU A 72 16.41 17.88 1.05
CA GLU A 72 17.69 17.35 1.58
C GLU A 72 18.47 16.56 0.53
N LEU A 73 17.85 16.25 -0.62
CA LEU A 73 18.54 15.65 -1.76
C LEU A 73 19.25 16.74 -2.56
N GLU A 74 20.46 16.41 -2.98
CA GLU A 74 21.33 17.28 -3.76
C GLU A 74 21.46 16.68 -5.16
N ASP A 75 21.24 17.51 -6.18
CA ASP A 75 21.33 17.10 -7.58
C ASP A 75 22.78 17.10 -8.05
N ILE A 76 23.29 15.93 -8.40
CA ILE A 76 24.66 15.73 -8.87
C ILE A 76 24.62 15.41 -10.34
N VAL A 77 25.38 16.15 -11.14
CA VAL A 77 25.52 15.91 -12.58
C VAL A 77 26.78 15.10 -12.83
N LEU A 78 26.62 13.88 -13.31
CA LEU A 78 27.71 13.02 -13.76
C LEU A 78 28.27 13.49 -15.12
N GLU A 79 29.45 12.99 -15.47
CA GLU A 79 30.16 13.36 -16.72
C GLU A 79 29.40 13.00 -18.01
N ASP A 80 28.50 12.01 -17.94
CA ASP A 80 27.62 11.59 -19.04
C ASP A 80 26.34 12.45 -19.16
N GLY A 81 26.17 13.45 -18.28
CA GLY A 81 25.00 14.32 -18.21
C GLY A 81 23.84 13.75 -17.41
N THR A 82 24.01 12.61 -16.75
CA THR A 82 23.00 12.03 -15.86
C THR A 82 22.89 12.86 -14.58
N VAL A 83 21.67 13.25 -14.21
CA VAL A 83 21.38 13.95 -12.95
C VAL A 83 20.90 12.93 -11.92
N LEU A 84 21.60 12.84 -10.79
CA LEU A 84 21.28 11.98 -9.67
C LEU A 84 20.83 12.82 -8.46
N ALA A 85 19.71 12.46 -7.85
CA ALA A 85 19.23 13.04 -6.60
C ALA A 85 19.81 12.23 -5.43
N CYS A 86 20.87 12.75 -4.81
CA CYS A 86 21.64 12.03 -3.79
C CYS A 86 21.50 12.68 -2.41
N CYS A 87 21.48 11.86 -1.35
CA CYS A 87 21.53 12.39 0.00
C CYS A 87 22.92 12.99 0.30
N PRO A 88 23.07 13.83 1.36
CA PRO A 88 24.30 14.55 1.64
C PRO A 88 25.53 13.67 1.90
N SER A 89 25.32 12.39 2.22
CA SER A 89 26.41 11.41 2.38
C SER A 89 26.85 10.87 1.02
N CYS A 90 25.91 10.38 0.20
CA CYS A 90 26.21 9.88 -1.14
C CYS A 90 26.77 10.98 -2.04
N ALA A 91 26.36 12.24 -1.83
CA ALA A 91 26.91 13.37 -2.56
C ALA A 91 28.39 13.63 -2.30
N ARG A 92 28.87 13.36 -1.08
CA ARG A 92 30.30 13.49 -0.73
C ARG A 92 31.15 12.34 -1.23
N GLU A 93 30.54 11.21 -1.55
CA GLU A 93 31.21 10.01 -2.06
C GLU A 93 31.19 9.93 -3.59
N ALA A 94 30.45 10.82 -4.25
CA ALA A 94 30.46 10.96 -5.69
C ALA A 94 31.87 11.38 -6.14
N PRO A 95 32.46 10.70 -7.15
CA PRO A 95 33.83 10.98 -7.56
C PRO A 95 33.92 12.37 -8.19
N GLU A 96 34.44 13.34 -7.45
CA GLU A 96 35.02 14.53 -8.05
C GLU A 96 36.30 14.09 -8.79
N GLY A 97 36.39 14.46 -10.06
CA GLY A 97 37.49 14.06 -10.94
C GLY A 97 38.88 14.42 -10.38
N ASP A 98 39.75 13.39 -10.47
CA ASP A 98 41.22 13.36 -10.46
C ASP A 98 42.04 13.19 -9.16
N ALA A 99 42.80 12.08 -9.21
CA ALA A 99 44.18 11.84 -8.74
C ALA A 99 44.44 11.24 -7.33
N ASP A 100 44.80 9.96 -7.38
CA ASP A 100 45.84 9.25 -6.62
C ASP A 100 45.82 9.28 -5.07
N THR A 101 45.56 8.13 -4.45
CA THR A 101 46.63 7.27 -3.88
C THR A 101 46.03 6.05 -3.18
N ALA A 102 46.58 4.89 -3.53
CA ALA A 102 46.30 3.59 -2.95
C ALA A 102 46.56 3.50 -1.44
N SER A 103 45.75 2.71 -0.74
CA SER A 103 46.22 1.44 -0.17
C SER A 103 45.06 0.63 0.43
N ALA A 104 45.18 -0.68 0.26
CA ALA A 104 44.51 -1.75 1.00
C ALA A 104 44.53 -1.47 2.53
N GLU A 105 43.71 -2.07 3.40
CA GLU A 105 43.66 -3.52 3.68
C GLU A 105 42.37 -3.93 4.41
N HIS A 106 41.90 -5.14 4.07
CA HIS A 106 41.36 -6.21 4.91
C HIS A 106 40.36 -5.92 6.04
N GLY A 107 39.17 -6.52 5.87
CA GLY A 107 38.22 -6.83 6.92
C GLY A 107 37.27 -7.94 6.46
N GLU A 108 37.79 -9.16 6.34
CA GLU A 108 37.00 -10.38 6.21
C GLU A 108 35.99 -10.48 7.36
N HIS A 109 34.71 -10.63 7.03
CA HIS A 109 33.76 -11.27 7.94
C HIS A 109 33.11 -12.44 7.22
N ALA A 110 33.61 -13.60 7.62
CA ALA A 110 33.16 -14.92 7.26
C ALA A 110 31.64 -15.08 7.44
N ALA A 111 31.08 -15.86 6.53
CA ALA A 111 29.83 -16.55 6.70
C ALA A 111 29.76 -17.18 8.09
N ALA A 112 28.79 -16.72 8.88
CA ALA A 112 28.24 -17.48 9.98
C ALA A 112 26.89 -17.98 9.51
N ASP A 113 26.88 -19.17 8.91
CA ASP A 113 25.78 -20.11 9.06
C ASP A 113 25.37 -20.12 10.54
N ARG A 114 24.16 -19.64 10.78
CA ARG A 114 23.38 -20.03 11.95
C ARG A 114 22.11 -20.65 11.39
N ASP A 115 22.15 -21.97 11.26
CA ASP A 115 20.96 -22.79 11.29
C ASP A 115 20.06 -22.34 12.45
N ASP A 116 18.82 -22.06 12.07
CA ASP A 116 17.62 -22.59 12.70
C ASP A 116 17.45 -22.38 14.21
N GLU A 117 16.79 -21.28 14.55
CA GLU A 117 15.71 -21.33 15.54
C GLU A 117 14.50 -20.65 14.85
N ALA A 118 13.73 -21.47 14.14
CA ALA A 118 12.46 -21.09 13.54
C ALA A 118 11.44 -20.77 14.64
N GLU A 119 11.48 -19.53 15.14
CA GLU A 119 10.46 -19.00 16.05
C GLU A 119 9.72 -17.86 15.35
N GLY A 120 8.68 -18.25 14.58
CA GLY A 120 7.51 -17.42 14.27
C GLY A 120 7.76 -16.01 13.73
N SER A 121 8.42 -15.88 12.58
CA SER A 121 8.41 -14.64 11.79
C SER A 121 7.00 -14.44 11.21
N GLY A 122 6.12 -13.77 11.95
CA GLY A 122 4.86 -13.28 11.40
C GLY A 122 5.18 -12.32 10.24
N GLU A 123 5.01 -12.80 9.02
CA GLU A 123 5.17 -11.99 7.80
C GLU A 123 4.19 -10.80 7.87
N GLU A 124 4.72 -9.61 8.16
CA GLU A 124 3.91 -8.41 8.22
C GLU A 124 3.27 -8.17 6.84
N THR A 125 1.95 -8.30 6.76
CA THR A 125 1.21 -8.18 5.51
C THR A 125 0.35 -6.92 5.52
N LEU A 126 0.24 -6.24 4.39
CA LEU A 126 -0.49 -4.97 4.27
C LEU A 126 -1.99 -5.19 4.01
N CYS A 127 -2.84 -4.58 4.84
CA CYS A 127 -4.27 -4.52 4.60
C CYS A 127 -4.59 -3.58 3.42
N MET A 128 -5.35 -4.02 2.43
CA MET A 128 -5.68 -3.22 1.24
C MET A 128 -6.64 -2.06 1.53
N GLN A 129 -7.39 -2.11 2.63
CA GLN A 129 -8.40 -1.10 2.96
C GLN A 129 -7.87 0.03 3.85
N CYS A 130 -7.11 -0.31 4.90
CA CYS A 130 -6.52 0.70 5.79
C CYS A 130 -5.04 0.99 5.50
N ASN A 131 -4.41 0.22 4.62
CA ASN A 131 -2.98 0.33 4.30
C ASN A 131 -2.08 0.24 5.54
N GLU A 132 -2.52 -0.53 6.54
CA GLU A 132 -1.77 -0.80 7.76
C GLU A 132 -1.13 -2.18 7.69
N TRP A 133 0.13 -2.25 8.14
CA TRP A 133 0.88 -3.50 8.27
C TRP A 133 0.34 -4.28 9.47
N VAL A 134 0.00 -5.54 9.25
CA VAL A 134 -0.51 -6.42 10.31
C VAL A 134 0.26 -7.73 10.33
N THR A 135 0.48 -8.24 11.55
CA THR A 135 1.09 -9.55 11.80
C THR A 135 0.08 -10.69 11.74
N ALA A 136 -1.22 -10.37 11.71
CA ALA A 136 -2.29 -11.35 11.62
C ALA A 136 -2.58 -11.75 10.17
N GLU A 137 -3.00 -13.01 9.97
CA GLU A 137 -3.44 -13.47 8.66
C GLU A 137 -4.63 -12.63 8.15
N LEU A 138 -4.44 -12.00 6.98
CA LEU A 138 -5.46 -11.20 6.32
C LEU A 138 -6.61 -12.08 5.81
N PHE A 139 -7.83 -11.58 5.95
CA PHE A 139 -9.00 -12.16 5.32
C PHE A 139 -8.98 -11.83 3.84
N ARG A 140 -9.15 -12.84 2.99
CA ARG A 140 -9.36 -12.65 1.56
C ARG A 140 -10.87 -12.56 1.33
N VAL A 141 -11.32 -11.37 0.99
CA VAL A 141 -12.73 -10.97 0.95
C VAL A 141 -13.10 -10.64 -0.48
N THR A 142 -14.15 -11.28 -0.99
CA THR A 142 -14.77 -10.88 -2.26
C THR A 142 -15.82 -9.83 -1.97
N THR A 143 -15.65 -8.65 -2.54
CA THR A 143 -16.61 -7.55 -2.42
C THR A 143 -17.78 -7.71 -3.39
N ILE A 144 -18.84 -6.92 -3.21
CA ILE A 144 -20.01 -6.90 -4.10
C ILE A 144 -19.67 -6.61 -5.57
N ASP A 145 -18.53 -5.96 -5.83
CA ASP A 145 -18.03 -5.65 -7.17
C ASP A 145 -17.18 -6.78 -7.78
N ASP A 146 -17.26 -7.99 -7.22
CA ASP A 146 -16.51 -9.18 -7.66
C ASP A 146 -14.98 -9.03 -7.59
N ARG A 147 -14.49 -8.10 -6.76
CA ARG A 147 -13.06 -7.91 -6.49
C ARG A 147 -12.65 -8.66 -5.24
N THR A 148 -11.53 -9.37 -5.31
CA THR A 148 -10.95 -10.07 -4.16
C THR A 148 -9.83 -9.24 -3.55
N GLU A 149 -10.03 -8.83 -2.30
CA GLU A 149 -9.13 -7.93 -1.56
C GLU A 149 -8.71 -8.55 -0.22
N LYS A 150 -7.55 -8.15 0.31
CA LYS A 150 -7.03 -8.65 1.59
C LYS A 150 -7.29 -7.64 2.71
N PHE A 151 -8.15 -7.97 3.67
CA PHE A 151 -8.54 -7.10 4.78
C PHE A 151 -8.05 -7.63 6.13
N CYS A 152 -7.64 -6.72 7.02
CA CYS A 152 -7.39 -7.05 8.42
C CYS A 152 -8.73 -7.38 9.13
N PRO A 153 -8.70 -8.01 10.32
CA PRO A 153 -9.93 -8.34 11.05
C PRO A 153 -10.88 -7.16 11.20
N THR A 154 -10.36 -6.00 11.61
CA THR A 154 -11.16 -4.79 11.80
C THR A 154 -11.79 -4.28 10.50
N CYS A 155 -11.04 -4.28 9.39
CA CYS A 155 -11.56 -3.84 8.09
C CYS A 155 -12.57 -4.84 7.52
N LYS A 156 -12.37 -6.14 7.76
CA LYS A 156 -13.31 -7.19 7.38
C LYS A 156 -14.64 -7.02 8.10
N GLU A 157 -14.62 -6.81 9.42
CA GLU A 157 -15.84 -6.57 10.21
C GLU A 157 -16.60 -5.35 9.71
N ARG A 158 -15.90 -4.22 9.51
CA ARG A 158 -16.51 -3.01 8.96
C ARG A 158 -17.13 -3.24 7.57
N ALA A 159 -16.42 -3.93 6.68
CA ALA A 159 -16.93 -4.23 5.34
C ALA A 159 -18.19 -5.11 5.39
N GLU A 160 -18.30 -6.02 6.35
CA GLU A 160 -19.51 -6.83 6.56
C GLU A 160 -20.67 -5.98 7.06
N GLU A 161 -20.41 -5.07 8.02
CA GLU A 161 -21.41 -4.13 8.54
C GLU A 161 -21.94 -3.18 7.44
N ASP A 162 -21.05 -2.73 6.56
CA ASP A 162 -21.38 -1.87 5.42
C ASP A 162 -22.07 -2.64 4.27
N GLY A 163 -22.18 -3.97 4.36
CA GLY A 163 -22.80 -4.81 3.32
C GLY A 163 -21.97 -4.91 2.04
N ILE A 164 -20.66 -4.67 2.12
CA ILE A 164 -19.72 -4.67 0.97
C ILE A 164 -19.21 -6.09 0.71
N VAL A 165 -19.28 -6.99 1.69
CA VAL A 165 -18.80 -8.37 1.58
C VAL A 165 -19.81 -9.29 0.90
N LYS A 166 -19.38 -9.92 -0.19
CA LYS A 166 -20.14 -10.96 -0.90
C LYS A 166 -19.77 -12.35 -0.44
N ASP A 167 -18.47 -12.64 -0.29
CA ASP A 167 -17.96 -13.92 0.16
C ASP A 167 -16.61 -13.74 0.89
N VAL A 168 -16.26 -14.69 1.75
CA VAL A 168 -14.98 -14.66 2.49
C VAL A 168 -14.30 -16.01 2.33
N ASP A 169 -13.11 -16.00 1.73
CA ASP A 169 -12.31 -17.21 1.57
C ASP A 169 -11.85 -17.72 2.95
N ILE A 170 -11.74 -19.04 3.07
CA ILE A 170 -11.24 -19.67 4.28
C ILE A 170 -9.78 -19.26 4.54
N ARG A 171 -9.44 -19.05 5.81
CA ARG A 171 -8.06 -18.80 6.25
C ARG A 171 -7.19 -20.04 6.07
N LYS A 172 -5.88 -19.87 5.81
CA LYS A 172 -4.93 -20.99 5.70
C LYS A 172 -4.95 -21.84 6.97
N THR A 173 -4.95 -21.22 8.15
CA THR A 173 -5.02 -21.96 9.42
C THR A 173 -6.29 -22.83 9.51
N ASN A 174 -7.46 -22.24 9.23
CA ASN A 174 -8.71 -22.98 9.24
C ASN A 174 -8.77 -24.06 8.14
N ALA A 175 -8.17 -23.81 6.97
CA ALA A 175 -8.08 -24.77 5.89
C ALA A 175 -7.27 -26.01 6.29
N ARG A 176 -6.15 -25.81 7.00
CA ARG A 176 -5.35 -26.90 7.58
C ARG A 176 -6.15 -27.70 8.61
N GLU A 177 -6.91 -27.03 9.46
CA GLU A 177 -7.81 -27.69 10.43
C GLU A 177 -8.91 -28.51 9.72
N VAL A 178 -9.49 -28.00 8.63
CA VAL A 178 -10.52 -28.70 7.84
C VAL A 178 -9.96 -29.97 7.19
N LEU A 179 -8.73 -29.92 6.68
CA LEU A 179 -8.05 -31.08 6.08
C LEU A 179 -7.40 -31.99 7.14
N GLY A 180 -7.18 -31.49 8.36
CA GLY A 180 -6.49 -32.20 9.43
C GLY A 180 -5.01 -32.42 9.12
N VAL A 181 -4.32 -31.37 8.66
CA VAL A 181 -2.89 -31.37 8.33
C VAL A 181 -2.14 -30.37 9.20
N GLU A 182 -0.86 -30.63 9.44
CA GLU A 182 0.03 -29.75 10.21
C GLU A 182 0.38 -28.47 9.45
N ALA A 183 0.95 -27.48 10.15
CA ALA A 183 1.34 -26.19 9.56
C ALA A 183 2.38 -26.33 8.43
N ASP A 184 3.28 -27.28 8.63
CA ASP A 184 4.43 -27.68 7.83
C ASP A 184 4.14 -28.85 6.88
N ALA A 185 2.86 -29.23 6.72
CA ALA A 185 2.47 -30.32 5.82
C ALA A 185 2.84 -30.01 4.37
N THR A 186 3.42 -31.01 3.71
CA THR A 186 3.81 -30.93 2.30
C THR A 186 2.60 -30.98 1.37
N ASP A 187 2.80 -30.51 0.14
CA ASP A 187 1.85 -30.59 -0.96
C ASP A 187 1.22 -31.98 -1.16
N ASP A 188 2.03 -33.03 -1.06
CA ASP A 188 1.59 -34.41 -1.20
C ASP A 188 0.72 -34.86 -0.02
N GLU A 189 1.04 -34.41 1.20
CA GLU A 189 0.24 -34.66 2.40
C GLU A 189 -1.10 -33.94 2.35
N ILE A 190 -1.11 -32.68 1.89
CA ILE A 190 -2.32 -31.90 1.65
C ILE A 190 -3.22 -32.59 0.62
N LYS A 191 -2.66 -33.03 -0.52
CA LYS A 191 -3.39 -33.80 -1.55
C LYS A 191 -3.93 -35.13 -1.00
N ALA A 192 -3.14 -35.85 -0.23
CA ALA A 192 -3.56 -37.10 0.39
C ALA A 192 -4.70 -36.88 1.40
N ALA A 193 -4.61 -35.83 2.23
CA ALA A 193 -5.64 -35.44 3.18
C ALA A 193 -6.93 -35.03 2.50
N PHE A 194 -6.84 -34.21 1.45
CA PHE A 194 -7.98 -33.84 0.60
C PHE A 194 -8.72 -35.06 0.06
N HIS A 195 -8.02 -36.04 -0.52
CA HIS A 195 -8.66 -37.25 -1.02
C HIS A 195 -9.37 -38.08 0.06
N ARG A 196 -8.80 -38.15 1.28
CA ARG A 196 -9.44 -38.83 2.42
C ARG A 196 -10.70 -38.08 2.85
N GLN A 197 -10.61 -36.76 2.95
CA GLN A 197 -11.67 -35.92 3.45
C GLN A 197 -12.82 -35.78 2.44
N VAL A 198 -12.53 -35.72 1.14
CA VAL A 198 -13.52 -35.80 0.06
C VAL A 198 -14.34 -37.09 0.15
N LYS A 199 -13.67 -38.24 0.30
CA LYS A 199 -14.37 -39.52 0.43
C LYS A 199 -15.30 -39.51 1.64
N ARG A 200 -14.92 -38.85 2.74
CA ARG A 200 -15.74 -38.72 3.95
C ARG A 200 -16.91 -37.75 3.78
N ALA A 201 -16.67 -36.60 3.15
CA ALA A 201 -17.64 -35.52 3.00
C ALA A 201 -18.60 -35.70 1.81
N HIS A 202 -18.38 -36.70 0.94
CA HIS A 202 -19.17 -36.94 -0.26
C HIS A 202 -20.68 -37.11 0.06
N PRO A 203 -21.59 -36.42 -0.64
CA PRO A 203 -23.04 -36.44 -0.35
C PRO A 203 -23.68 -37.82 -0.44
N ASP A 204 -23.08 -38.76 -1.19
CA ASP A 204 -23.56 -40.15 -1.28
C ASP A 204 -23.29 -40.96 0.01
N ARG A 205 -22.58 -40.40 0.99
CA ARG A 205 -22.38 -41.01 2.31
C ARG A 205 -23.37 -40.46 3.31
N GLU A 206 -23.75 -41.32 4.26
CA GLU A 206 -24.69 -40.99 5.33
C GLU A 206 -24.23 -39.82 6.22
N SER A 207 -22.91 -39.60 6.32
CA SER A 207 -22.30 -38.50 7.07
C SER A 207 -21.80 -37.34 6.19
N GLY A 208 -22.01 -37.42 4.88
CA GLY A 208 -21.55 -36.42 3.91
C GLY A 208 -22.65 -35.43 3.53
N SER A 209 -22.24 -34.24 3.09
CA SER A 209 -23.17 -33.23 2.58
C SER A 209 -22.49 -32.38 1.51
N LYS A 210 -23.29 -31.76 0.64
CA LYS A 210 -22.76 -30.85 -0.39
C LYS A 210 -21.97 -29.69 0.23
N SER A 211 -22.41 -29.17 1.37
CA SER A 211 -21.73 -28.11 2.10
C SER A 211 -20.38 -28.57 2.66
N ALA A 212 -20.32 -29.76 3.27
CA ALA A 212 -19.07 -30.33 3.76
C ALA A 212 -18.08 -30.59 2.61
N PHE A 213 -18.57 -31.08 1.47
CA PHE A 213 -17.73 -31.28 0.28
C PHE A 213 -17.19 -29.95 -0.27
N LYS A 214 -18.01 -28.89 -0.32
CA LYS A 214 -17.58 -27.54 -0.74
C LYS A 214 -16.46 -27.02 0.18
N LEU A 215 -16.65 -27.10 1.49
CA LEU A 215 -15.69 -26.63 2.49
C LEU A 215 -14.32 -27.32 2.35
N VAL A 216 -14.32 -28.64 2.11
CA VAL A 216 -13.09 -29.43 1.93
C VAL A 216 -12.36 -29.03 0.64
N ARG A 217 -13.11 -28.71 -0.42
CA ARG A 217 -12.53 -28.20 -1.66
C ARG A 217 -11.94 -26.82 -1.50
N GLU A 218 -12.66 -25.89 -0.87
CA GLU A 218 -12.19 -24.53 -0.60
C GLU A 218 -10.93 -24.56 0.27
N ALA A 219 -10.88 -25.44 1.27
CA ALA A 219 -9.69 -25.62 2.10
C ALA A 219 -8.48 -26.11 1.29
N TYR A 220 -8.68 -27.08 0.38
CA TYR A 220 -7.60 -27.55 -0.48
C TYR A 220 -7.12 -26.47 -1.45
N GLU A 221 -8.05 -25.83 -2.17
CA GLU A 221 -7.75 -24.74 -3.11
C GLU A 221 -6.94 -23.64 -2.40
N ARG A 222 -7.37 -23.24 -1.19
CA ARG A 222 -6.71 -22.23 -0.37
C ARG A 222 -5.26 -22.55 -0.02
N LEU A 223 -4.94 -23.82 0.26
CA LEU A 223 -3.60 -24.23 0.64
C LEU A 223 -2.68 -24.42 -0.57
N THR A 224 -3.23 -24.65 -1.76
CA THR A 224 -2.47 -24.83 -2.99
C THR A 224 -2.27 -23.56 -3.83
N GLU A 225 -2.98 -22.48 -3.53
CA GLU A 225 -2.87 -21.19 -4.28
C GLU A 225 -1.61 -20.36 -3.94
N ASP A 226 -0.87 -20.70 -2.89
CA ASP A 226 0.22 -19.90 -2.32
C ASP A 226 1.62 -20.58 -2.39
N ASP A 227 1.74 -21.76 -3.02
CA ASP A 227 3.02 -22.50 -3.24
C ASP A 227 3.52 -22.35 -4.70
#